data_AF-A0A2S6ZBD4-F1
#
_entry.id   AF-A0A2S6ZBD4-F1
#
_cell.length_a   1.000
_cell.length_b   1.000
_cell.length_c   1.000
_cell.angle_alpha   90.00
_cell.angle_beta   90.00
_cell.angle_gamma   90.00
#
_symmetry.space_group_name_H-M   'P 1'
#
loop_
_entity.id
_entity.type
_entity.pdbx_description
1 polymer ?
#
loop_
_entity_poly.entity_id
_entity_poly.type
_entity_poly.pdbx_seq_one_letter_code
_entity_poly.pdbx_strand_id
1 'polypeptide(L)'
;MPALPRLLAPLLCAAAFAAAAQPAVSQPAPPQPAAPPPAASKPAAAVTPAAPGPLSKQDAQMAQAGLRAAQLVDAGRSGELWDGASAVAKKAVAREVFVRQVDADRARLGALLGRGVASVARVQYAAGSQVPPGVYVNIRFPSRFANAPQPVRELVSLRLDEDKTWRLVGYHVGPPN
;
A
#
# COMPACT_ATOMS: atom_id res chain seq x y z
N MET A 1 -9.97 -43.30 56.12
CA MET A 1 -9.15 -44.51 55.84
C MET A 1 -9.88 -45.33 54.78
N PRO A 2 -9.23 -46.17 53.95
CA PRO A 2 -7.93 -46.10 53.25
C PRO A 2 -8.15 -45.71 51.75
N ALA A 3 -7.27 -45.82 50.74
CA ALA A 3 -5.81 -45.61 50.57
C ALA A 3 -5.51 -45.34 49.05
N LEU A 4 -4.24 -45.11 48.69
CA LEU A 4 -3.73 -44.96 47.31
C LEU A 4 -3.12 -46.29 46.79
N PRO A 5 -2.93 -46.51 45.47
CA PRO A 5 -1.65 -46.15 44.78
C PRO A 5 -1.84 -45.85 43.26
N ARG A 6 -0.84 -45.48 42.43
CA ARG A 6 0.53 -44.93 42.54
C ARG A 6 0.81 -44.23 41.19
N LEU A 7 1.36 -43.01 41.20
CA LEU A 7 1.94 -42.37 40.01
C LEU A 7 3.47 -42.54 40.03
N LEU A 8 4.08 -42.71 38.86
CA LEU A 8 5.54 -42.68 38.68
C LEU A 8 5.91 -41.46 37.84
N ALA A 9 6.72 -40.57 38.41
CA ALA A 9 7.53 -39.61 37.65
C ALA A 9 8.90 -40.26 37.33
N PRO A 10 9.76 -39.61 36.52
CA PRO A 10 10.74 -38.75 37.20
C PRO A 10 11.10 -37.43 36.50
N LEU A 11 11.32 -36.43 37.36
CA LEU A 11 12.37 -35.39 37.34
C LEU A 11 12.82 -34.77 35.99
N LEU A 12 12.63 -33.44 35.90
CA LEU A 12 13.76 -32.55 35.59
C LEU A 12 14.10 -31.73 36.86
N CYS A 13 15.39 -31.69 37.21
CA CYS A 13 15.87 -30.88 38.34
C CYS A 13 16.04 -29.41 37.95
N ALA A 14 15.82 -28.52 38.92
CA ALA A 14 16.16 -27.11 38.84
C ALA A 14 17.64 -26.86 39.15
N ALA A 15 18.19 -25.75 38.67
CA ALA A 15 18.90 -24.73 39.49
C ALA A 15 19.52 -23.63 38.60
N ALA A 16 19.63 -22.42 39.14
CA ALA A 16 20.34 -21.30 38.52
C ALA A 16 21.76 -21.18 39.09
N PHE A 17 22.74 -20.84 38.25
CA PHE A 17 24.05 -20.27 38.60
C PHE A 17 24.42 -19.30 37.44
N ALA A 18 24.49 -17.99 37.66
CA ALA A 18 25.60 -17.21 38.23
C ALA A 18 26.79 -17.03 37.25
N ALA A 19 27.28 -15.79 37.17
CA ALA A 19 28.26 -15.39 36.16
C ALA A 19 29.68 -15.89 36.47
N ALA A 20 30.42 -16.27 35.43
CA ALA A 20 31.87 -16.40 35.45
C ALA A 20 32.44 -15.93 34.11
N ALA A 21 33.18 -14.82 34.13
CA ALA A 21 33.98 -14.42 32.97
C ALA A 21 35.19 -15.36 32.84
N GLN A 22 35.35 -15.98 31.67
CA GLN A 22 36.55 -16.76 31.36
C GLN A 22 37.54 -15.92 30.54
N PRO A 23 38.82 -15.83 30.95
CA PRO A 23 39.83 -15.14 30.16
C PRO A 23 40.20 -15.97 28.93
N ALA A 24 40.03 -15.42 27.73
CA ALA A 24 40.51 -16.04 26.51
C ALA A 24 42.05 -15.98 26.48
N VAL A 25 42.71 -17.14 26.53
CA VAL A 25 44.16 -17.24 26.46
C VAL A 25 44.59 -17.13 25.00
N SER A 26 45.29 -16.05 24.64
CA SER A 26 45.74 -15.81 23.27
C SER A 26 46.83 -16.81 22.85
N GLN A 27 46.57 -17.64 21.83
CA GLN A 27 47.62 -18.37 21.12
C GLN A 27 48.29 -17.46 20.08
N PRO A 28 49.63 -17.42 19.99
CA PRO A 28 50.32 -16.70 18.92
C PRO A 28 50.24 -17.49 17.60
N ALA A 29 49.77 -16.83 16.54
CA ALA A 29 49.75 -17.41 15.19
C ALA A 29 51.15 -17.42 14.56
N PRO A 30 51.49 -18.43 13.74
CA PRO A 30 52.74 -18.43 12.97
C PRO A 30 52.74 -17.33 11.90
N PRO A 31 53.91 -16.77 11.54
CA PRO A 31 53.99 -15.68 10.57
C PRO A 31 53.62 -16.16 9.16
N GLN A 32 52.52 -15.62 8.62
CA GLN A 32 52.19 -15.79 7.21
C GLN A 32 53.14 -14.96 6.33
N PRO A 33 53.63 -15.49 5.18
CA PRO A 33 54.37 -14.71 4.20
C PRO A 33 53.56 -13.51 3.70
N ALA A 34 54.22 -12.37 3.52
CA ALA A 34 53.59 -11.12 3.12
C ALA A 34 52.82 -11.25 1.80
N ALA A 35 51.52 -10.92 1.83
CA ALA A 35 50.72 -10.80 0.62
C ALA A 35 51.21 -9.61 -0.24
N PRO A 36 51.20 -9.73 -1.59
CA PRO A 36 51.49 -8.59 -2.46
C PRO A 36 50.47 -7.47 -2.25
N PRO A 37 50.84 -6.19 -2.52
CA PRO A 37 49.97 -5.05 -2.28
C PRO A 37 48.66 -5.17 -3.07
N PRO A 38 47.53 -4.66 -2.53
CA PRO A 38 46.24 -4.78 -3.18
C PRO A 38 46.27 -4.07 -4.54
N ALA A 39 46.05 -4.83 -5.60
CA ALA A 39 45.83 -4.28 -6.93
C ALA A 39 44.66 -3.30 -6.87
N ALA A 40 44.84 -2.10 -7.44
CA ALA A 40 43.92 -0.98 -7.29
C ALA A 40 42.47 -1.38 -7.57
N SER A 41 41.63 -1.32 -6.55
CA SER A 41 40.18 -1.47 -6.68
C SER A 41 39.68 -0.47 -7.71
N LYS A 42 39.23 -0.97 -8.88
CA LYS A 42 38.51 -0.15 -9.85
C LYS A 42 37.40 0.59 -9.10
N PRO A 43 37.26 1.92 -9.26
CA PRO A 43 36.27 2.66 -8.50
C PRO A 43 34.90 2.04 -8.78
N ALA A 44 34.22 1.64 -7.70
CA ALA A 44 32.85 1.17 -7.79
C ALA A 44 32.04 2.26 -8.50
N ALA A 45 31.45 1.91 -9.64
CA ALA A 45 30.64 2.85 -10.40
C ALA A 45 29.57 3.40 -9.46
N ALA A 46 29.61 4.70 -9.21
CA ALA A 46 28.61 5.36 -8.37
C ALA A 46 27.25 5.02 -8.95
N VAL A 47 26.37 4.44 -8.13
CA VAL A 47 25.00 4.10 -8.54
C VAL A 47 24.23 5.42 -8.63
N THR A 48 24.41 6.12 -9.76
CA THR A 48 23.59 7.28 -10.12
C THR A 48 22.14 6.84 -10.08
N PRO A 49 21.27 7.48 -9.29
CA PRO A 49 19.86 7.15 -9.27
C PRO A 49 19.28 7.27 -10.68
N ALA A 50 18.90 6.14 -11.28
CA ALA A 50 18.34 6.14 -12.63
C ALA A 50 17.04 6.96 -12.61
N ALA A 51 16.94 7.94 -13.52
CA ALA A 51 15.74 8.78 -13.61
C ALA A 51 14.49 7.89 -13.86
N PRO A 52 13.36 8.14 -13.19
CA PRO A 52 12.20 7.27 -13.29
C PRO A 52 11.70 7.17 -14.73
N GLY A 53 11.49 5.92 -15.18
CA GLY A 53 11.02 5.63 -16.54
C GLY A 53 9.61 6.16 -16.82
N PRO A 54 9.18 6.21 -18.09
CA PRO A 54 7.91 6.82 -18.50
C PRO A 54 6.68 6.31 -17.73
N LEU A 55 6.63 5.01 -17.42
CA LEU A 55 5.52 4.40 -16.67
C LEU A 55 5.44 4.95 -15.23
N SER A 56 6.59 5.03 -14.52
CA SER A 56 6.66 5.59 -13.17
C SER A 56 6.25 7.06 -13.11
N LYS A 57 6.60 7.85 -14.14
CA LYS A 57 6.11 9.23 -14.29
C LYS A 57 4.59 9.28 -14.47
N GLN A 58 4.02 8.37 -15.28
CA GLN A 58 2.57 8.29 -15.43
C GLN A 58 1.88 7.82 -14.14
N ASP A 59 2.46 6.90 -13.38
CA ASP A 59 1.93 6.47 -12.07
C ASP A 59 1.88 7.63 -11.08
N ALA A 60 2.92 8.46 -11.02
CA ALA A 60 2.92 9.67 -10.22
C ALA A 60 1.81 10.65 -10.66
N GLN A 61 1.61 10.84 -11.98
CA GLN A 61 0.52 11.67 -12.51
C GLN A 61 -0.87 11.11 -12.15
N MET A 62 -1.06 9.79 -12.23
CA MET A 62 -2.31 9.13 -11.86
C MET A 62 -2.58 9.23 -10.36
N ALA A 63 -1.56 9.04 -9.52
CA ALA A 63 -1.66 9.25 -8.08
C ALA A 63 -2.08 10.69 -7.73
N GLN A 64 -1.51 11.70 -8.41
CA GLN A 64 -1.90 13.11 -8.24
C GLN A 64 -3.30 13.42 -8.79
N ALA A 65 -3.75 12.75 -9.84
CA ALA A 65 -5.14 12.85 -10.30
C ALA A 65 -6.12 12.24 -9.28
N GLY A 66 -5.81 11.05 -8.74
CA GLY A 66 -6.59 10.42 -7.67
C GLY A 66 -6.61 11.25 -6.38
N LEU A 67 -5.50 11.90 -6.03
CA LEU A 67 -5.42 12.74 -4.83
C LEU A 67 -6.33 13.97 -4.96
N ARG A 68 -6.30 14.66 -6.11
CA ARG A 68 -7.19 15.79 -6.38
C ARG A 68 -8.67 15.38 -6.38
N ALA A 69 -9.00 14.21 -6.93
CA ALA A 69 -10.35 13.67 -6.86
C ALA A 69 -10.80 13.43 -5.41
N ALA A 70 -9.96 12.79 -4.60
CA ALA A 70 -10.25 12.55 -3.19
C ALA A 70 -10.37 13.87 -2.38
N GLN A 71 -9.56 14.88 -2.70
CA GLN A 71 -9.65 16.23 -2.10
C GLN A 71 -10.95 16.97 -2.44
N LEU A 72 -11.51 16.78 -3.64
CA LEU A 72 -12.84 17.29 -3.96
C LEU A 72 -13.92 16.62 -3.09
N VAL A 73 -13.83 15.31 -2.87
CA VAL A 73 -14.72 14.58 -1.96
C VAL A 73 -14.54 15.05 -0.50
N ASP A 74 -13.29 15.28 -0.05
CA ASP A 74 -13.01 15.82 1.28
C ASP A 74 -13.67 17.19 1.51
N ALA A 75 -13.76 18.01 0.46
CA ALA A 75 -14.37 19.33 0.47
C ALA A 75 -15.90 19.32 0.20
N GLY A 76 -16.56 18.15 0.13
CA GLY A 76 -17.98 18.05 -0.21
C GLY A 76 -18.31 18.42 -1.67
N ARG A 77 -17.31 18.49 -2.55
CA ARG A 77 -17.43 18.86 -3.97
C ARG A 77 -17.56 17.63 -4.87
N SER A 78 -18.24 16.59 -4.40
CA SER A 78 -18.52 15.34 -5.14
C SER A 78 -19.24 15.61 -6.48
N GLY A 79 -20.05 16.67 -6.57
CA GLY A 79 -20.71 17.09 -7.81
C GLY A 79 -19.72 17.56 -8.89
N GLU A 80 -18.77 18.42 -8.52
CA GLU A 80 -17.73 18.92 -9.43
C GLU A 80 -16.80 17.79 -9.90
N LEU A 81 -16.48 16.85 -9.01
CA LEU A 81 -15.77 15.63 -9.35
C LEU A 81 -16.53 14.82 -10.43
N TRP A 82 -17.86 14.74 -10.34
CA TRP A 82 -18.68 14.07 -11.35
C TRP A 82 -18.79 14.85 -12.68
N ASP A 83 -18.72 16.18 -12.63
CA ASP A 83 -18.81 17.00 -13.85
C ASP A 83 -17.64 16.72 -14.81
N GLY A 84 -16.48 16.30 -14.29
CA GLY A 84 -15.35 15.78 -15.06
C GLY A 84 -15.40 14.29 -15.47
N ALA A 85 -16.44 13.55 -15.09
CA ALA A 85 -16.54 12.10 -15.32
C ALA A 85 -16.71 11.72 -16.80
N SER A 86 -16.35 10.47 -17.11
CA SER A 86 -16.33 9.91 -18.46
C SER A 86 -17.71 9.83 -19.09
N ALA A 87 -17.75 9.77 -20.43
CA ALA A 87 -19.02 9.58 -21.14
C ALA A 87 -19.66 8.21 -20.81
N VAL A 88 -18.84 7.20 -20.52
CA VAL A 88 -19.28 5.85 -20.10
C VAL A 88 -19.93 5.89 -18.72
N ALA A 89 -19.34 6.59 -17.76
CA ALA A 89 -19.86 6.70 -16.40
C ALA A 89 -21.18 7.48 -16.36
N LYS A 90 -21.26 8.60 -17.10
CA LYS A 90 -22.46 9.43 -17.22
C LYS A 90 -23.64 8.74 -17.93
N LYS A 91 -23.39 7.70 -18.73
CA LYS A 91 -24.44 6.84 -19.29
C LYS A 91 -24.96 5.79 -18.31
N ALA A 92 -24.15 5.38 -17.33
CA ALA A 92 -24.46 4.32 -16.40
C ALA A 92 -25.04 4.81 -15.05
N VAL A 93 -24.67 6.01 -14.62
CA VAL A 93 -25.04 6.58 -13.31
C VAL A 93 -25.47 8.03 -13.46
N ALA A 94 -26.59 8.42 -12.84
CA ALA A 94 -27.01 9.81 -12.77
C ALA A 94 -26.17 10.59 -11.73
N ARG A 95 -25.91 11.88 -11.98
CA ARG A 95 -25.07 12.74 -11.11
C ARG A 95 -25.58 12.75 -9.66
N GLU A 96 -26.88 12.84 -9.48
CA GLU A 96 -27.59 12.91 -8.20
C GLU A 96 -27.60 11.57 -7.45
N VAL A 97 -27.26 10.48 -8.14
CA VAL A 97 -27.04 9.16 -7.53
C VAL A 97 -25.58 9.05 -7.09
N PHE A 98 -24.62 9.41 -7.95
CA PHE A 98 -23.20 9.43 -7.60
C PHE A 98 -22.91 10.32 -6.37
N VAL A 99 -23.32 11.59 -6.42
CA VAL A 99 -23.09 12.57 -5.34
C VAL A 99 -23.65 12.05 -4.02
N ARG A 100 -24.93 11.66 -4.01
CA ARG A 100 -25.63 11.13 -2.84
C ARG A 100 -24.94 9.90 -2.24
N GLN A 101 -24.48 8.98 -3.09
CA GLN A 101 -23.79 7.77 -2.65
C GLN A 101 -22.45 8.12 -1.99
N VAL A 102 -21.62 8.92 -2.67
CA VAL A 102 -20.31 9.33 -2.15
C VAL A 102 -20.44 10.10 -0.84
N ASP A 103 -21.36 11.07 -0.78
CA ASP A 103 -21.56 11.91 0.40
C ASP A 103 -22.12 11.09 1.58
N ALA A 104 -23.07 10.18 1.33
CA ALA A 104 -23.59 9.27 2.35
C ALA A 104 -22.53 8.29 2.87
N ASP A 105 -21.66 7.76 2.00
CA ASP A 105 -20.58 6.87 2.40
C ASP A 105 -19.52 7.59 3.24
N ARG A 106 -19.17 8.82 2.84
CA ARG A 106 -18.25 9.68 3.60
C ARG A 106 -18.82 10.13 4.95
N ALA A 107 -20.10 10.50 5.00
CA ALA A 107 -20.76 10.92 6.23
C ALA A 107 -20.75 9.83 7.31
N ARG A 108 -20.93 8.55 6.92
CA ARG A 108 -20.86 7.42 7.87
C ARG A 108 -19.45 7.23 8.45
N LEU A 109 -18.40 7.50 7.68
CA LEU A 109 -17.00 7.38 8.13
C LEU A 109 -16.56 8.55 9.02
N GLY A 110 -17.17 9.72 8.89
CA GLY A 110 -16.81 10.93 9.64
C GLY A 110 -15.59 11.66 9.06
N ALA A 111 -14.92 12.47 9.89
CA ALA A 111 -13.79 13.29 9.45
C ALA A 111 -12.59 12.44 9.01
N LEU A 112 -11.91 12.84 7.93
CA LEU A 112 -10.65 12.23 7.49
C LEU A 112 -9.54 12.61 8.49
N LEU A 113 -8.92 11.60 9.10
CA LEU A 113 -7.78 11.77 10.02
C LEU A 113 -6.43 11.72 9.29
N GLY A 114 -6.38 11.02 8.16
CA GLY A 114 -5.17 10.93 7.35
C GLY A 114 -5.31 9.98 6.16
N ARG A 115 -4.55 10.27 5.10
CA ARG A 115 -4.51 9.53 3.84
C ARG A 115 -3.05 9.16 3.55
N GLY A 116 -2.77 7.87 3.37
CA GLY A 116 -1.45 7.35 3.07
C GLY A 116 -1.07 7.47 1.59
N VAL A 117 0.09 6.92 1.22
CA VAL A 117 0.59 6.94 -0.16
C VAL A 117 -0.31 6.12 -1.08
N ALA A 118 -0.57 6.66 -2.28
CA ALA A 118 -1.34 5.99 -3.32
C ALA A 118 -0.63 4.72 -3.83
N SER A 119 -1.40 3.65 -4.08
CA SER A 119 -1.02 2.60 -5.02
C SER A 119 -1.79 2.77 -6.33
N VAL A 120 -1.13 2.53 -7.46
CA VAL A 120 -1.71 2.68 -8.81
C VAL A 120 -1.67 1.34 -9.51
N ALA A 121 -2.82 0.85 -9.96
CA ALA A 121 -2.94 -0.40 -10.72
C ALA A 121 -3.67 -0.15 -12.03
N ARG A 122 -3.18 -0.72 -13.14
CA ARG A 122 -3.87 -0.70 -14.45
C ARG A 122 -4.55 -2.03 -14.72
N VAL A 123 -5.69 -1.95 -15.40
CA VAL A 123 -6.42 -3.11 -15.92
C VAL A 123 -7.00 -2.76 -17.29
N GLN A 124 -6.97 -3.71 -18.22
CA GLN A 124 -7.62 -3.62 -19.51
C GLN A 124 -8.83 -4.56 -19.50
N TYR A 125 -10.02 -4.06 -19.79
CA TYR A 125 -11.20 -4.89 -20.00
C TYR A 125 -11.46 -5.09 -21.49
N ALA A 126 -11.77 -6.33 -21.87
CA ALA A 126 -12.16 -6.70 -23.24
C ALA A 126 -13.68 -6.59 -23.42
N ALA A 127 -14.14 -6.57 -24.68
CA ALA A 127 -15.56 -6.64 -25.00
C ALA A 127 -16.21 -7.92 -24.41
N GLY A 128 -17.48 -7.83 -24.01
CA GLY A 128 -18.19 -8.93 -23.33
C GLY A 128 -17.92 -9.03 -21.82
N SER A 129 -17.02 -8.21 -21.26
CA SER A 129 -16.87 -8.06 -19.81
C SER A 129 -18.07 -7.32 -19.20
N GLN A 130 -18.36 -7.56 -17.92
CA GLN A 130 -19.36 -6.79 -17.16
C GLN A 130 -18.97 -5.30 -17.00
N VAL A 131 -17.66 -5.01 -17.00
CA VAL A 131 -17.12 -3.65 -17.07
C VAL A 131 -16.96 -3.27 -18.55
N PRO A 132 -17.38 -2.06 -18.98
CA PRO A 132 -17.19 -1.63 -20.37
C PRO A 132 -15.74 -1.73 -20.85
N PRO A 133 -15.50 -2.03 -22.14
CA PRO A 133 -14.14 -2.18 -22.66
C PRO A 133 -13.34 -0.88 -22.58
N GLY A 134 -12.05 -0.99 -22.25
CA GLY A 134 -11.13 0.14 -22.14
C GLY A 134 -9.95 -0.11 -21.20
N VAL A 135 -9.01 0.84 -21.18
CA VAL A 135 -7.93 0.90 -20.20
C VAL A 135 -8.44 1.65 -18.97
N TYR A 136 -8.23 1.08 -17.79
CA TYR A 136 -8.59 1.67 -16.51
C TYR A 136 -7.37 1.79 -15.59
N VAL A 137 -7.37 2.82 -14.76
CA VAL A 137 -6.43 3.03 -13.66
C VAL A 137 -7.20 3.08 -12.36
N ASN A 138 -6.84 2.23 -11.42
CA ASN A 138 -7.35 2.21 -10.06
C ASN A 138 -6.29 2.79 -9.12
N ILE A 139 -6.54 3.97 -8.57
CA ILE A 139 -5.72 4.61 -7.54
C ILE A 139 -6.34 4.31 -6.17
N ARG A 140 -5.60 3.62 -5.30
CA ARG A 140 -6.06 3.29 -3.94
C ARG A 140 -5.24 4.04 -2.90
N PHE A 141 -5.92 4.66 -1.95
CA PHE A 141 -5.31 5.26 -0.77
C PHE A 141 -5.72 4.49 0.49
N PRO A 142 -4.77 4.06 1.34
CA PRO A 142 -5.08 3.60 2.68
C PRO A 142 -5.36 4.81 3.58
N SER A 143 -6.54 4.87 4.17
CA SER A 143 -7.05 6.08 4.83
C SER A 143 -7.68 5.77 6.18
N ARG A 144 -7.67 6.76 7.08
CA ARG A 144 -8.25 6.66 8.43
C ARG A 144 -9.30 7.74 8.63
N PHE A 145 -10.42 7.38 9.22
CA PHE A 145 -11.55 8.28 9.48
C PHE A 145 -12.01 8.17 10.93
N ALA A 146 -12.60 9.25 11.46
CA ALA A 146 -12.95 9.37 12.88
C ALA A 146 -13.89 8.26 13.39
N ASN A 147 -14.83 7.79 12.58
CA ASN A 147 -15.81 6.77 12.95
C ASN A 147 -15.43 5.36 12.45
N ALA A 148 -14.26 5.19 11.82
CA ALA A 148 -13.81 3.92 11.26
C ALA A 148 -12.76 3.26 12.17
N PRO A 149 -13.09 2.13 12.85
CA PRO A 149 -12.16 1.48 13.78
C PRO A 149 -10.97 0.80 13.09
N GLN A 150 -11.07 0.57 11.78
CA GLN A 150 -10.02 -0.01 10.95
C GLN A 150 -9.70 0.93 9.78
N PRO A 151 -8.46 0.92 9.24
CA PRO A 151 -8.14 1.64 8.01
C PRO A 151 -9.06 1.20 6.87
N VAL A 152 -9.50 2.16 6.05
CA VAL A 152 -10.33 1.92 4.87
C VAL A 152 -9.54 2.22 3.60
N ARG A 153 -9.97 1.62 2.49
CA ARG A 153 -9.46 1.92 1.16
C ARG A 153 -10.37 2.96 0.50
N GLU A 154 -9.85 4.16 0.24
CA GLU A 154 -10.42 5.06 -0.77
C GLU A 154 -9.92 4.59 -2.15
N LEU A 155 -10.83 4.33 -3.09
CA LEU A 155 -10.53 3.91 -4.46
C LEU A 155 -11.08 4.95 -5.43
N VAL A 156 -10.19 5.54 -6.23
CA VAL A 156 -10.52 6.35 -7.39
C VAL A 156 -10.27 5.53 -8.64
N SER A 157 -11.29 5.36 -9.48
CA SER A 157 -11.18 4.66 -10.75
C SER A 157 -11.27 5.66 -11.90
N LEU A 158 -10.27 5.65 -12.77
CA LEU A 158 -10.20 6.44 -14.00
C LEU A 158 -10.25 5.51 -15.21
N ARG A 159 -10.87 5.94 -16.30
CA ARG A 159 -10.81 5.31 -17.63
C ARG A 159 -10.07 6.21 -18.60
N LEU A 160 -9.32 5.62 -19.53
CA LEU A 160 -8.84 6.32 -20.72
C LEU A 160 -9.99 6.36 -21.73
N ASP A 161 -10.63 7.51 -21.88
CA ASP A 161 -11.70 7.68 -22.86
C ASP A 161 -11.15 7.74 -24.29
N GLU A 162 -12.05 7.68 -25.26
CA GLU A 162 -11.77 7.60 -26.69
C GLU A 162 -10.93 8.80 -27.18
N ASP A 163 -11.10 9.96 -26.55
CA ASP A 163 -10.35 11.21 -26.75
C ASP A 163 -8.93 11.20 -26.14
N LYS A 164 -8.49 10.06 -25.59
CA LYS A 164 -7.23 9.86 -24.85
C LYS A 164 -7.10 10.66 -23.55
N THR A 165 -8.21 11.15 -23.00
CA THR A 165 -8.25 11.78 -21.67
C THR A 165 -8.52 10.75 -20.58
N TRP A 166 -7.78 10.81 -19.48
CA TRP A 166 -8.11 10.08 -18.26
C TRP A 166 -9.26 10.77 -17.53
N ARG A 167 -10.43 10.12 -17.44
CA ARG A 167 -11.64 10.67 -16.81
C ARG A 167 -12.16 9.75 -15.71
N LEU A 168 -12.81 10.33 -14.70
CA LEU A 168 -13.39 9.56 -13.60
C LEU A 168 -14.45 8.58 -14.10
N VAL A 169 -14.42 7.35 -13.58
CA VAL A 169 -15.53 6.39 -13.70
C VAL A 169 -16.15 5.97 -12.37
N GLY A 170 -15.46 6.16 -11.25
CA GLY A 170 -15.99 5.84 -9.94
C GLY A 170 -15.12 6.33 -8.80
N TYR A 171 -15.75 6.52 -7.64
CA TYR A 171 -15.13 6.76 -6.36
C TYR A 171 -15.82 5.86 -5.34
N HIS A 172 -15.06 5.08 -4.57
CA HIS A 172 -15.59 4.14 -3.58
C HIS A 172 -14.74 4.12 -2.32
N VAL A 173 -15.38 4.12 -1.16
CA VAL A 173 -14.75 3.84 0.14
C VAL A 173 -15.22 2.49 0.65
N GLY A 174 -14.34 1.73 1.31
CA GLY A 174 -14.71 0.43 1.87
C GLY A 174 -13.53 -0.27 2.54
N PRO A 175 -13.70 -1.54 2.94
CA PRO A 175 -12.64 -2.33 3.58
C PRO A 175 -11.35 -2.39 2.75
N PRO A 176 -10.19 -2.58 3.40
CA PRO A 176 -8.93 -2.82 2.73
C PRO A 176 -8.95 -4.22 2.10
N ASN A 177 -9.02 -4.25 0.77
CA ASN A 177 -8.88 -5.44 -0.09
C ASN A 177 -7.68 -5.23 -1.01
#